data_AF-A0A397ZSZ4-F1
#
_entry.id   AF-A0A397ZSZ4-F1
#
_cell.length_a   1.000
_cell.length_b   1.000
_cell.length_c   1.000
_cell.angle_alpha   90.00
_cell.angle_beta   90.00
_cell.angle_gamma   90.00
#
_symmetry.space_group_name_H-M   'P 1'
#
loop_
_entity.id
_entity.type
_entity.pdbx_description
1 polymer ?
#
loop_
_entity_poly.entity_id
_entity_poly.type
_entity_poly.pdbx_seq_one_letter_code
_entity_poly.pdbx_strand_id
1 'polypeptide(L)'
;MAVSGFEGFEKRLELRFFHDNSTPNKNPMGLRLIDFESLDQVLTQVQCTVVSAVANRSFDAYVLSESSLFVYPTKIIIKTCGTTQLLKSIRPFIHLARTLNLTLRACRYSRGSFIFPNSQPFPYSSFEDEVVIVEDSLPKESLRHRKASVMTPSNNPSRAWHVFTASADVEPDESVVVVEVCMTELDRVNSLSFFRRKGDGNSDSAGKEMTRLSGIDLINENAFICDFAFDPCGYSMNGVDGDRYSTIHVTPEDGFSYASFECGLSLYDDGREDVAEVLSRAIDVFRPSCVSIATTYGGEDYDHEVTKRVERVLAKNLGLKCRSRLMDEFPGSGTVVFQSFTPRRR
;
A
#
# COMPACT_ATOMS: atom_id res chain seq x y z
N MET A 1 25.97 -2.63 -3.04
CA MET A 1 24.99 -2.67 -1.94
C MET A 1 25.40 -1.62 -0.94
N ALA A 2 24.45 -0.89 -0.36
CA ALA A 2 24.78 0.03 0.74
C ALA A 2 25.44 -0.77 1.89
N VAL A 3 26.16 -0.07 2.77
CA VAL A 3 26.70 -0.69 4.00
C VAL A 3 25.54 -1.19 4.91
N SER A 4 24.32 -0.69 4.67
CA SER A 4 23.04 -1.14 5.21
C SER A 4 22.27 -2.05 4.24
N GLY A 5 21.37 -2.90 4.78
CA GLY A 5 20.45 -3.73 3.98
C GLY A 5 19.40 -2.92 3.22
N PHE A 6 18.56 -3.60 2.44
CA PHE A 6 17.47 -2.97 1.69
C PHE A 6 16.29 -2.60 2.60
N GLU A 7 15.75 -1.39 2.48
CA GLU A 7 14.57 -0.96 3.23
C GLU A 7 13.29 -1.50 2.59
N GLY A 8 12.75 -2.58 3.15
CA GLY A 8 11.48 -3.14 2.72
C GLY A 8 10.27 -2.26 3.09
N PHE A 9 10.30 -1.54 4.23
CA PHE A 9 9.13 -0.76 4.65
C PHE A 9 8.77 0.32 3.64
N GLU A 10 7.48 0.31 3.32
CA GLU A 10 6.96 1.14 2.25
C GLU A 10 6.44 2.47 2.75
N LYS A 11 6.51 3.43 1.83
CA LYS A 11 5.84 4.72 1.88
C LYS A 11 4.64 4.62 0.96
N ARG A 12 3.45 4.98 1.42
CA ARG A 12 2.21 4.95 0.64
C ARG A 12 1.64 6.35 0.50
N LEU A 13 1.28 6.73 -0.72
CA LEU A 13 0.58 7.98 -1.03
C LEU A 13 -0.68 7.66 -1.82
N GLU A 14 -1.80 8.23 -1.38
CA GLU A 14 -3.07 8.20 -2.07
C GLU A 14 -3.57 9.63 -2.30
N LEU A 15 -3.87 9.95 -3.56
CA LEU A 15 -4.43 11.22 -3.98
C LEU A 15 -5.81 10.95 -4.60
N ARG A 16 -6.84 11.61 -4.07
CA ARG A 16 -8.21 11.56 -4.61
C ARG A 16 -8.59 12.89 -5.21
N PHE A 17 -9.37 12.85 -6.27
CA PHE A 17 -9.77 14.01 -7.05
C PHE A 17 -11.27 14.01 -7.33
N PHE A 18 -11.87 15.18 -7.49
CA PHE A 18 -13.21 15.31 -8.06
C PHE A 18 -13.15 15.99 -9.43
N HIS A 19 -14.14 15.67 -10.27
CA HIS A 19 -14.38 16.40 -11.50
C HIS A 19 -14.94 17.78 -11.18
N ASP A 20 -14.34 18.84 -11.71
CA ASP A 20 -14.86 20.20 -11.56
C ASP A 20 -16.31 20.26 -12.05
N ASN A 21 -17.21 20.77 -11.20
CA ASN A 21 -18.65 20.87 -11.49
C ASN A 21 -18.96 21.75 -12.70
N SER A 22 -18.02 22.61 -13.11
CA SER A 22 -18.15 23.47 -14.28
C SER A 22 -17.85 22.78 -15.62
N THR A 23 -17.38 21.53 -15.64
CA THR A 23 -17.03 20.83 -16.88
C THR A 23 -18.24 20.14 -17.53
N PRO A 24 -18.74 20.63 -18.69
CA PRO A 24 -19.68 19.86 -19.50
C PRO A 24 -18.96 18.62 -20.08
N ASN A 25 -19.62 17.47 -20.06
CA ASN A 25 -19.08 16.16 -20.52
C ASN A 25 -17.85 15.68 -19.74
N LYS A 26 -18.02 15.35 -18.46
CA LYS A 26 -17.02 14.64 -17.63
C LYS A 26 -16.58 13.36 -18.35
N ASN A 27 -15.30 13.26 -18.74
CA ASN A 27 -14.78 12.05 -19.36
C ASN A 27 -14.62 10.97 -18.26
N PRO A 28 -15.33 9.84 -18.36
CA PRO A 28 -15.32 8.82 -17.31
C PRO A 28 -13.95 8.16 -17.10
N MET A 29 -13.01 8.32 -18.03
CA MET A 29 -11.64 7.82 -17.89
C MET A 29 -10.79 8.63 -16.90
N GLY A 30 -11.10 9.92 -16.69
CA GLY A 30 -10.39 10.77 -15.73
C GLY A 30 -8.85 10.69 -15.84
N LEU A 31 -8.16 10.44 -14.73
CA LEU A 31 -6.69 10.32 -14.65
C LEU A 31 -6.10 9.24 -15.56
N ARG A 32 -6.90 8.28 -16.04
CA ARG A 32 -6.44 7.25 -16.99
C ARG A 32 -6.16 7.81 -18.39
N LEU A 33 -6.47 9.09 -18.62
CA LEU A 33 -6.08 9.82 -19.83
C LEU A 33 -4.67 10.41 -19.74
N ILE A 34 -4.00 10.34 -18.59
CA ILE A 34 -2.59 10.71 -18.49
C ILE A 34 -1.81 9.72 -19.35
N ASP A 35 -1.07 10.23 -20.33
CA ASP A 35 -0.25 9.40 -21.20
C ASP A 35 0.93 8.79 -20.42
N PHE A 36 1.47 7.69 -20.96
CA PHE A 36 2.55 6.95 -20.30
C PHE A 36 3.82 7.79 -20.14
N GLU A 37 4.16 8.68 -21.10
CA GLU A 37 5.36 9.51 -21.03
C GLU A 37 5.27 10.49 -19.87
N SER A 38 4.11 11.13 -19.68
CA SER A 38 3.81 11.96 -18.53
C SER A 38 3.91 11.21 -17.21
N LEU A 39 3.39 9.97 -17.14
CA LEU A 39 3.52 9.12 -15.94
C LEU A 39 4.98 8.75 -15.67
N ASP A 40 5.73 8.34 -16.69
CA ASP A 40 7.12 7.92 -16.58
C ASP A 40 8.03 9.09 -16.14
N GLN A 41 7.73 10.32 -16.55
CA GLN A 41 8.41 11.52 -16.03
C GLN A 41 8.21 11.68 -14.52
N VAL A 42 7.00 11.43 -13.99
CA VAL A 42 6.75 11.46 -12.53
C VAL A 42 7.52 10.35 -11.83
N LEU A 43 7.47 9.13 -12.39
CA LEU A 43 8.15 7.96 -11.83
C LEU A 43 9.67 8.14 -11.80
N THR A 44 10.25 8.71 -12.86
CA THR A 44 11.67 9.06 -12.92
C THR A 44 12.07 10.04 -11.82
N GLN A 45 11.23 11.03 -11.49
CA GLN A 45 11.52 11.99 -10.41
C GLN A 45 11.56 11.33 -9.02
N VAL A 46 10.79 10.26 -8.82
CA VAL A 46 10.83 9.46 -7.60
C VAL A 46 11.76 8.26 -7.69
N GLN A 47 12.52 8.11 -8.79
CA GLN A 47 13.49 7.02 -8.99
C GLN A 47 12.84 5.64 -9.11
N CYS A 48 11.63 5.59 -9.67
CA CYS A 48 10.95 4.36 -10.04
C CYS A 48 10.91 4.19 -11.55
N THR A 49 10.85 2.94 -12.02
CA THR A 49 10.63 2.60 -13.43
C THR A 49 9.52 1.56 -13.53
N VAL A 50 8.72 1.61 -14.60
CA VAL A 50 7.70 0.58 -14.86
C VAL A 50 8.37 -0.68 -15.40
N VAL A 51 8.12 -1.82 -14.75
CA VAL A 51 8.65 -3.13 -15.17
C VAL A 51 7.58 -4.04 -15.77
N SER A 52 6.32 -3.83 -15.37
CA SER A 52 5.17 -4.51 -15.95
C SER A 52 3.90 -3.68 -15.77
N ALA A 53 2.90 -3.90 -16.60
CA ALA A 53 1.65 -3.15 -16.57
C ALA A 53 0.46 -4.05 -16.93
N VAL A 54 -0.66 -3.79 -16.27
CA VAL A 54 -1.97 -4.39 -16.59
C VAL A 54 -3.04 -3.33 -16.44
N ALA A 55 -4.08 -3.39 -17.27
CA ALA A 55 -5.22 -2.50 -17.20
C ALA A 55 -6.51 -3.30 -17.28
N ASN A 56 -7.57 -2.79 -16.65
CA ASN A 56 -8.90 -3.32 -16.83
C ASN A 56 -9.93 -2.18 -17.05
N ARG A 57 -11.22 -2.48 -16.89
CA ARG A 57 -12.28 -1.48 -17.09
C ARG A 57 -12.27 -0.37 -16.04
N SER A 58 -11.76 -0.65 -14.85
CA SER A 58 -11.82 0.24 -13.69
C SER A 58 -10.56 1.07 -13.50
N PHE A 59 -9.37 0.48 -13.68
CA PHE A 59 -8.09 1.16 -13.43
C PHE A 59 -6.92 0.54 -14.20
N ASP A 60 -5.80 1.26 -14.19
CA ASP A 60 -4.51 0.83 -14.71
C ASP A 60 -3.56 0.56 -13.53
N ALA A 61 -2.80 -0.54 -13.58
CA ALA A 61 -1.88 -0.98 -12.55
C ALA A 61 -0.49 -1.21 -13.14
N TYR A 62 0.51 -0.62 -12.50
CA TYR A 62 1.90 -0.68 -12.92
C TYR A 62 2.73 -1.30 -11.81
N VAL A 63 3.38 -2.41 -12.11
CA VAL A 63 4.46 -2.94 -11.27
C VAL A 63 5.68 -2.09 -11.59
N LEU A 64 6.26 -1.50 -10.56
CA LEU A 64 7.45 -0.67 -10.64
C LEU A 64 8.67 -1.47 -10.16
N SER A 65 9.86 -0.89 -10.30
CA SER A 65 11.09 -1.39 -9.68
C SER A 65 10.95 -1.46 -8.14
N GLU A 66 10.40 -2.58 -7.67
CA GLU A 66 10.08 -2.94 -6.27
C GLU A 66 8.91 -2.15 -5.64
N SER A 67 7.98 -1.66 -6.44
CA SER A 67 6.95 -0.72 -6.01
C SER A 67 5.69 -0.85 -6.86
N SER A 68 4.61 -0.13 -6.54
CA SER A 68 3.34 -0.22 -7.29
C SER A 68 2.67 1.13 -7.49
N LEU A 69 2.04 1.32 -8.66
CA LEU A 69 1.21 2.47 -9.00
C LEU A 69 -0.15 1.99 -9.54
N PHE A 70 -1.23 2.55 -9.00
CA PHE A 70 -2.60 2.33 -9.46
C PHE A 70 -3.23 3.66 -9.88
N VAL A 71 -3.82 3.70 -11.07
CA VAL A 71 -4.46 4.88 -11.66
C VAL A 71 -5.92 4.56 -11.97
N TYR A 72 -6.81 5.06 -11.12
CA TYR A 72 -8.26 5.08 -11.30
C TYR A 72 -8.68 6.42 -11.93
N PRO A 73 -9.92 6.56 -12.45
CA PRO A 73 -10.39 7.83 -12.99
C PRO A 73 -10.25 9.03 -12.04
N THR A 74 -10.39 8.83 -10.74
CA THR A 74 -10.39 9.90 -9.72
C THR A 74 -9.43 9.63 -8.56
N LYS A 75 -8.56 8.62 -8.66
CA LYS A 75 -7.69 8.19 -7.57
C LYS A 75 -6.36 7.68 -8.09
N ILE A 76 -5.26 8.14 -7.50
CA ILE A 76 -3.92 7.59 -7.70
C ILE A 76 -3.43 7.03 -6.37
N ILE A 77 -2.89 5.82 -6.41
CA ILE A 77 -2.21 5.19 -5.28
C ILE A 77 -0.81 4.84 -5.75
N ILE A 78 0.22 5.34 -5.07
CA ILE A 78 1.61 4.99 -5.33
C ILE A 78 2.25 4.55 -4.03
N LYS A 79 2.92 3.40 -4.08
CA LYS A 79 3.55 2.76 -2.93
C LYS A 79 4.97 2.37 -3.29
N THR A 80 5.92 2.83 -2.47
CA THR A 80 7.35 2.69 -2.78
C THR A 80 8.19 2.30 -1.59
N CYS A 81 9.22 1.51 -1.81
CA CYS A 81 10.17 1.04 -0.81
C CYS A 81 11.57 1.68 -1.00
N GLY A 82 12.57 1.18 -0.27
CA GLY A 82 13.95 1.64 -0.38
C GLY A 82 14.13 3.10 0.06
N THR A 83 15.00 3.82 -0.66
CA THR A 83 15.29 5.25 -0.43
C THR A 83 14.51 6.17 -1.38
N THR A 84 13.50 5.62 -2.06
CA THR A 84 12.63 6.33 -3.01
C THR A 84 12.02 7.59 -2.42
N GLN A 85 12.05 8.67 -3.20
CA GLN A 85 11.58 10.00 -2.78
C GLN A 85 10.13 10.28 -3.15
N LEU A 86 9.23 9.37 -2.74
CA LEU A 86 7.78 9.37 -3.02
C LEU A 86 7.10 10.74 -2.99
N LEU A 87 7.38 11.58 -2.00
CA LEU A 87 6.68 12.85 -1.78
C LEU A 87 6.91 13.84 -2.93
N LYS A 88 7.97 13.68 -3.72
CA LYS A 88 8.20 14.47 -4.94
C LYS A 88 7.13 14.24 -6.01
N SER A 89 6.39 13.12 -5.96
CA SER A 89 5.31 12.83 -6.91
C SER A 89 4.03 13.65 -6.70
N ILE A 90 3.83 14.25 -5.51
CA ILE A 90 2.58 14.95 -5.16
C ILE A 90 2.27 16.08 -6.14
N ARG A 91 3.22 17.03 -6.31
CA ARG A 91 3.01 18.20 -7.18
C ARG A 91 2.84 17.82 -8.67
N PRO A 92 3.68 16.94 -9.24
CA PRO A 92 3.49 16.45 -10.62
C PRO A 92 2.11 15.80 -10.84
N PHE A 93 1.66 14.91 -9.95
CA PHE A 93 0.34 14.29 -10.11
C PHE A 93 -0.80 15.31 -10.01
N ILE A 94 -0.72 16.27 -9.08
CA ILE A 94 -1.72 17.35 -8.99
C ILE A 94 -1.71 18.19 -10.28
N HIS A 95 -0.54 18.45 -10.86
CA HIS A 95 -0.43 19.21 -12.11
C HIS A 95 -1.09 18.46 -13.28
N LEU A 96 -0.79 17.17 -13.44
CA LEU A 96 -1.39 16.32 -14.48
C LEU A 96 -2.91 16.18 -14.29
N ALA A 97 -3.39 16.04 -13.05
CA ALA A 97 -4.83 16.00 -12.80
C ALA A 97 -5.53 17.31 -13.23
N ARG A 98 -4.90 18.47 -13.01
CA ARG A 98 -5.46 19.76 -13.42
C ARG A 98 -5.60 19.91 -14.93
N THR A 99 -4.70 19.36 -15.73
CA THR A 99 -4.84 19.39 -17.21
C THR A 99 -6.05 18.60 -17.69
N LEU A 100 -6.56 17.68 -16.85
CA LEU A 100 -7.76 16.89 -17.05
C LEU A 100 -8.99 17.45 -16.33
N ASN A 101 -8.93 18.69 -15.83
CA ASN A 101 -9.99 19.35 -15.04
C ASN A 101 -10.39 18.59 -13.77
N LEU A 102 -9.44 17.90 -13.16
CA LEU A 102 -9.58 17.25 -11.88
C LEU A 102 -8.94 18.10 -10.78
N THR A 103 -9.67 18.28 -9.68
CA THR A 103 -9.19 19.03 -8.52
C THR A 103 -8.95 18.10 -7.36
N LEU A 104 -7.83 18.30 -6.67
CA LEU A 104 -7.46 17.47 -5.51
C LEU A 104 -8.51 17.63 -4.40
N ARG A 105 -9.04 16.49 -3.97
CA ARG A 105 -10.07 16.33 -2.94
C ARG A 105 -9.50 15.90 -1.61
N ALA A 106 -8.57 14.94 -1.65
CA ALA A 106 -7.96 14.39 -0.46
C ALA A 106 -6.55 13.85 -0.76
N CYS A 107 -5.71 13.89 0.25
CA CYS A 107 -4.38 13.31 0.27
C CYS A 107 -4.24 12.48 1.54
N ARG A 108 -3.78 11.23 1.40
CA ARG A 108 -3.37 10.39 2.52
C ARG A 108 -1.95 9.91 2.27
N TYR A 109 -1.09 10.12 3.25
CA TYR A 109 0.25 9.58 3.29
C TYR A 109 0.40 8.70 4.53
N SER A 110 0.89 7.48 4.36
CA SER A 110 1.11 6.54 5.45
C SER A 110 2.41 5.77 5.29
N ARG A 111 3.00 5.39 6.43
CA ARG A 111 4.10 4.41 6.48
C ARG A 111 4.25 3.79 7.87
N GLY A 112 4.87 2.61 7.88
CA GLY A 112 5.40 2.02 9.11
C GLY A 112 6.68 2.72 9.58
N SER A 113 7.22 2.24 10.71
CA SER A 113 8.58 2.54 11.11
C SER A 113 9.58 1.81 10.21
N PHE A 114 10.58 2.54 9.71
CA PHE A 114 11.66 1.99 8.89
C PHE A 114 12.53 0.98 9.66
N ILE A 115 13.06 -0.02 8.96
CA ILE A 115 14.10 -0.93 9.49
C ILE A 115 15.44 -0.19 9.57
N PHE A 116 15.73 0.66 8.58
CA PHE A 116 16.97 1.42 8.42
C PHE A 116 16.70 2.93 8.38
N PRO A 117 16.15 3.54 9.45
CA PRO A 117 15.78 4.97 9.45
C PRO A 117 16.96 5.90 9.13
N ASN A 118 18.16 5.58 9.61
CA ASN A 118 19.36 6.39 9.36
C ASN A 118 19.85 6.33 7.89
N SER A 119 19.35 5.39 7.09
CA SER A 119 19.67 5.29 5.66
C SER A 119 18.67 6.03 4.78
N GLN A 120 17.59 6.56 5.37
CA GLN A 120 16.56 7.27 4.63
C GLN A 120 17.01 8.70 4.32
N PRO A 121 16.89 9.16 3.05
CA PRO A 121 17.22 10.53 2.70
C PRO A 121 16.17 11.50 3.24
N PHE A 122 16.52 12.77 3.39
CA PHE A 122 15.54 13.81 3.64
C PHE A 122 14.41 13.76 2.56
N PRO A 123 13.13 13.90 2.94
CA PRO A 123 12.61 14.23 4.28
C PRO A 123 12.35 13.02 5.20
N TYR A 124 12.66 11.81 4.78
CA TYR A 124 12.29 10.57 5.48
C TYR A 124 13.14 10.23 6.71
N SER A 125 13.92 11.20 7.19
CA SER A 125 14.68 11.12 8.44
C SER A 125 13.77 11.27 9.67
N SER A 126 12.63 11.96 9.53
CA SER A 126 11.64 12.15 10.60
C SER A 126 10.24 12.27 10.01
N PHE A 127 9.21 11.89 10.77
CA PHE A 127 7.84 12.04 10.28
C PHE A 127 7.42 13.52 10.25
N GLU A 128 8.00 14.34 11.12
CA GLU A 128 7.78 15.78 11.17
C GLU A 128 8.23 16.47 9.88
N ASP A 129 9.42 16.13 9.38
CA ASP A 129 9.92 16.66 8.09
C ASP A 129 9.04 16.20 6.92
N GLU A 130 8.61 14.93 6.94
CA GLU A 130 7.69 14.39 5.93
C GLU A 130 6.38 15.18 5.92
N VAL A 131 5.78 15.45 7.08
CA VAL A 131 4.55 16.24 7.20
C VAL A 131 4.75 17.65 6.66
N VAL A 132 5.87 18.31 6.95
CA VAL A 132 6.18 19.64 6.39
C VAL A 132 6.21 19.59 4.86
N ILE A 133 6.89 18.61 4.27
CA ILE A 133 6.97 18.46 2.81
C ILE A 133 5.61 18.14 2.18
N VAL A 134 4.80 17.28 2.80
CA VAL A 134 3.44 17.01 2.32
C VAL A 134 2.59 18.28 2.39
N GLU A 135 2.56 18.97 3.52
CA GLU A 135 1.80 20.21 3.72
C GLU A 135 2.15 21.28 2.67
N ASP A 136 3.45 21.50 2.42
CA ASP A 136 3.92 22.45 1.42
C ASP A 136 3.66 22.02 -0.02
N SER A 137 3.35 20.76 -0.24
CA SER A 137 3.01 20.21 -1.57
C SER A 137 1.51 20.30 -1.88
N LEU A 138 0.67 20.60 -0.89
CA LEU A 138 -0.79 20.59 -1.02
C LEU A 138 -1.39 22.00 -1.11
N PRO A 139 -2.50 22.18 -1.85
CA PRO A 139 -3.24 23.45 -1.86
C PRO A 139 -3.86 23.72 -0.48
N LYS A 140 -3.50 24.86 0.14
CA LYS A 140 -3.89 25.20 1.52
C LYS A 140 -5.36 25.60 1.64
N GLU A 141 -5.90 26.23 0.60
CA GLU A 141 -7.23 26.82 0.58
C GLU A 141 -8.34 25.76 0.38
N SER A 142 -8.03 24.66 -0.33
CA SER A 142 -9.04 23.65 -0.70
C SER A 142 -9.12 22.47 0.25
N LEU A 143 -8.01 22.06 0.89
CA LEU A 143 -8.01 20.96 1.86
C LEU A 143 -7.96 21.52 3.29
N ARG A 144 -9.13 21.61 3.93
CA ARG A 144 -9.31 22.27 5.23
C ARG A 144 -9.11 21.34 6.43
N HIS A 145 -9.35 20.04 6.24
CA HIS A 145 -9.30 19.05 7.29
C HIS A 145 -7.96 18.33 7.23
N ARG A 146 -7.05 18.66 8.15
CA ARG A 146 -5.68 18.13 8.17
C ARG A 146 -5.35 17.52 9.51
N LYS A 147 -4.67 16.39 9.49
CA LYS A 147 -4.20 15.72 10.69
C LYS A 147 -2.99 14.84 10.39
N ALA A 148 -1.95 15.00 11.20
CA ALA A 148 -0.85 14.07 11.32
C ALA A 148 -0.97 13.32 12.65
N SER A 149 -0.72 12.01 12.64
CA SER A 149 -0.74 11.19 13.85
C SER A 149 0.29 10.06 13.76
N VAL A 150 0.86 9.70 14.91
CA VAL A 150 1.79 8.57 15.05
C VAL A 150 1.20 7.60 16.07
N MET A 151 0.75 6.45 15.58
CA MET A 151 0.12 5.41 16.39
C MET A 151 1.20 4.47 16.92
N THR A 152 1.75 4.78 18.10
CA THR A 152 2.86 4.05 18.71
C THR A 152 2.38 3.07 19.79
N PRO A 153 2.53 1.74 19.61
CA PRO A 153 2.22 0.77 20.64
C PRO A 153 3.13 0.94 21.86
N SER A 154 2.53 0.99 23.07
CA SER A 154 3.29 1.15 24.32
C SER A 154 4.25 -0.01 24.60
N ASN A 155 3.94 -1.20 24.10
CA ASN A 155 4.74 -2.41 24.27
C ASN A 155 5.84 -2.58 23.21
N ASN A 156 5.81 -1.82 22.12
CA ASN A 156 6.84 -1.86 21.08
C ASN A 156 6.91 -0.55 20.30
N PRO A 157 7.60 0.47 20.85
CA PRO A 157 7.65 1.80 20.25
C PRO A 157 8.33 1.86 18.87
N SER A 158 9.14 0.85 18.51
CA SER A 158 9.78 0.80 17.19
C SER A 158 8.84 0.37 16.07
N ARG A 159 7.58 0.06 16.37
CA ARG A 159 6.56 -0.34 15.39
C ARG A 159 5.37 0.61 15.42
N ALA A 160 5.62 1.86 15.05
CA ALA A 160 4.60 2.87 14.94
C ALA A 160 3.99 2.90 13.54
N TRP A 161 2.76 3.39 13.44
CA TRP A 161 2.12 3.71 12.18
C TRP A 161 1.96 5.22 12.04
N HIS A 162 2.55 5.79 11.01
CA HIS A 162 2.57 7.23 10.77
C HIS A 162 1.55 7.55 9.69
N VAL A 163 0.65 8.49 9.96
CA VAL A 163 -0.44 8.83 9.04
C VAL A 163 -0.59 10.33 8.98
N PHE A 164 -0.56 10.86 7.75
CA PHE A 164 -0.97 12.21 7.43
C PHE A 164 -2.20 12.17 6.53
N THR A 165 -3.16 13.04 6.80
CA THR A 165 -4.34 13.23 5.96
C THR A 165 -4.62 14.70 5.74
N ALA A 166 -5.12 15.03 4.55
CA ALA A 166 -5.68 16.33 4.21
C ALA A 166 -6.92 16.12 3.32
N SER A 167 -8.07 16.68 3.67
CA SER A 167 -9.32 16.54 2.92
C SER A 167 -10.07 17.87 2.76
N ALA A 168 -10.81 18.00 1.66
CA ALA A 168 -11.66 19.15 1.38
C ALA A 168 -12.95 19.17 2.23
N ASP A 169 -13.56 18.01 2.43
CA ASP A 169 -14.84 17.85 3.12
C ASP A 169 -14.72 16.85 4.28
N VAL A 170 -15.69 16.88 5.21
CA VAL A 170 -15.76 15.92 6.32
C VAL A 170 -16.45 14.62 5.89
N GLU A 171 -17.30 14.68 4.86
CA GLU A 171 -18.04 13.52 4.38
C GLU A 171 -17.12 12.55 3.60
N PRO A 172 -16.99 11.31 4.08
CA PRO A 172 -16.23 10.29 3.39
C PRO A 172 -16.96 9.85 2.12
N ASP A 173 -16.22 9.83 1.01
CA ASP A 173 -16.76 9.64 -0.35
C ASP A 173 -17.23 8.20 -0.62
N GLU A 174 -16.64 7.20 0.05
CA GLU A 174 -16.88 5.79 -0.26
C GLU A 174 -16.73 4.91 0.99
N SER A 175 -17.58 3.89 1.11
CA SER A 175 -17.52 2.81 2.11
C SER A 175 -16.44 1.77 1.76
N VAL A 176 -15.21 2.25 1.60
CA VAL A 176 -14.06 1.42 1.23
C VAL A 176 -13.22 1.14 2.48
N VAL A 177 -12.85 -0.12 2.66
CA VAL A 177 -11.81 -0.53 3.59
C VAL A 177 -10.51 -0.75 2.85
N VAL A 178 -9.46 -0.09 3.29
CA VAL A 178 -8.09 -0.38 2.83
C VAL A 178 -7.34 -1.07 3.95
N VAL A 179 -6.72 -2.21 3.65
CA VAL A 179 -5.88 -2.92 4.60
C VAL A 179 -4.44 -2.89 4.12
N GLU A 180 -3.53 -2.47 4.99
CA GLU A 180 -2.09 -2.47 4.79
C GLU A 180 -1.45 -3.41 5.81
N VAL A 181 -0.86 -4.51 5.33
CA VAL A 181 -0.18 -5.52 6.15
C VAL A 181 1.32 -5.40 5.95
N CYS A 182 2.05 -5.27 7.06
CA CYS A 182 3.51 -5.30 7.11
C CYS A 182 3.96 -6.55 7.86
N MET A 183 4.84 -7.35 7.25
CA MET A 183 5.31 -8.62 7.78
C MET A 183 6.83 -8.59 7.85
N THR A 184 7.40 -8.87 9.02
CA THR A 184 8.85 -8.96 9.23
C THR A 184 9.21 -10.30 9.85
N GLU A 185 10.50 -10.64 9.82
CA GLU A 185 11.00 -11.92 10.33
C GLU A 185 10.25 -13.09 9.67
N LEU A 186 10.29 -13.10 8.33
CA LEU A 186 9.61 -14.08 7.49
C LEU A 186 10.20 -15.48 7.71
N ASP A 187 9.41 -16.52 7.49
CA ASP A 187 9.93 -17.88 7.57
C ASP A 187 11.01 -18.10 6.51
N ARG A 188 12.18 -18.58 6.94
CA ARG A 188 13.35 -18.73 6.07
C ARG A 188 13.10 -19.70 4.92
N VAL A 189 12.31 -20.76 5.11
CA VAL A 189 12.04 -21.75 4.07
C VAL A 189 11.10 -21.16 3.03
N ASN A 190 10.04 -20.46 3.46
CA ASN A 190 9.12 -19.79 2.55
C ASN A 190 9.81 -18.65 1.77
N SER A 191 10.71 -17.89 2.41
CA SER A 191 11.47 -16.82 1.76
C SER A 191 12.36 -17.31 0.61
N LEU A 192 12.82 -18.57 0.62
CA LEU A 192 13.62 -19.15 -0.47
C LEU A 192 12.88 -19.19 -1.81
N SER A 193 11.54 -19.16 -1.80
CA SER A 193 10.74 -19.10 -3.02
C SER A 193 10.93 -17.81 -3.80
N PHE A 194 11.44 -16.75 -3.17
CA PHE A 194 11.62 -15.42 -3.77
C PHE A 194 13.09 -15.12 -4.13
N PHE A 195 13.94 -16.14 -4.17
CA PHE A 195 15.30 -16.06 -4.71
C PHE A 195 15.35 -16.65 -6.11
N ARG A 196 16.07 -15.98 -7.01
CA ARG A 196 16.31 -16.49 -8.36
C ARG A 196 17.19 -17.73 -8.29
N ARG A 197 16.83 -18.75 -9.06
CA ARG A 197 17.61 -19.98 -9.22
C ARG A 197 18.40 -19.92 -10.52
N LYS A 198 19.50 -20.69 -10.55
CA LYS A 198 20.30 -20.84 -11.76
C LYS A 198 19.45 -21.52 -12.84
N GLY A 199 19.26 -20.84 -13.97
CA GLY A 199 18.46 -21.33 -15.08
C GLY A 199 17.01 -20.83 -15.09
N ASP A 200 16.62 -19.97 -14.14
CA ASP A 200 15.34 -19.26 -14.22
C ASP A 200 15.24 -18.46 -15.52
N GLY A 201 14.03 -18.40 -16.07
CA GLY A 201 13.72 -17.60 -17.26
C GLY A 201 13.83 -16.10 -17.00
N ASN A 202 13.27 -15.26 -17.87
CA ASN A 202 13.24 -13.82 -17.63
C ASN A 202 12.41 -13.46 -16.37
N SER A 203 12.46 -12.20 -15.94
CA SER A 203 11.77 -11.72 -14.74
C SER A 203 10.26 -12.00 -14.72
N ASP A 204 9.58 -11.95 -15.88
CA ASP A 204 8.16 -12.27 -16.00
C ASP A 204 7.89 -13.77 -15.76
N SER A 205 8.57 -14.66 -16.48
CA SER A 205 8.37 -16.10 -16.33
C SER A 205 8.71 -16.63 -14.93
N ALA A 206 9.74 -16.06 -14.29
CA ALA A 206 10.07 -16.41 -12.92
C ALA A 206 9.10 -15.78 -11.92
N GLY A 207 8.58 -14.57 -12.19
CA GLY A 207 7.51 -13.96 -11.39
C GLY A 207 6.33 -14.92 -11.26
N LYS A 208 5.81 -15.40 -12.38
CA LYS A 208 4.71 -16.38 -12.44
C LYS A 208 5.00 -17.65 -11.66
N GLU A 209 6.23 -18.16 -11.75
CA GLU A 209 6.63 -19.35 -11.01
C GLU A 209 6.73 -19.07 -9.49
N MET A 210 7.25 -17.91 -9.08
CA MET A 210 7.24 -17.48 -7.67
C MET A 210 5.81 -17.36 -7.14
N THR A 211 4.90 -16.76 -7.91
CA THR A 211 3.47 -16.65 -7.58
C THR A 211 2.85 -18.02 -7.31
N ARG A 212 3.02 -18.94 -8.26
CA ARG A 212 2.46 -20.30 -8.22
C ARG A 212 3.04 -21.14 -7.08
N LEU A 213 4.36 -21.09 -6.88
CA LEU A 213 5.04 -21.91 -5.87
C LEU A 213 4.80 -21.42 -4.44
N SER A 214 4.63 -20.11 -4.25
CA SER A 214 4.36 -19.51 -2.94
C SER A 214 2.87 -19.57 -2.56
N GLY A 215 1.98 -19.81 -3.52
CA GLY A 215 0.53 -19.82 -3.31
C GLY A 215 -0.09 -18.42 -3.27
N ILE A 216 0.59 -17.42 -3.82
CA ILE A 216 0.06 -16.04 -3.90
C ILE A 216 -1.19 -15.98 -4.80
N ASP A 217 -1.26 -16.82 -5.83
CA ASP A 217 -2.43 -16.99 -6.71
C ASP A 217 -3.68 -17.52 -5.97
N LEU A 218 -3.50 -18.16 -4.82
CA LEU A 218 -4.59 -18.66 -3.97
C LEU A 218 -5.10 -17.62 -2.96
N ILE A 219 -4.47 -16.43 -2.87
CA ILE A 219 -4.95 -15.36 -1.98
C ILE A 219 -6.29 -14.82 -2.48
N ASN A 220 -6.43 -14.61 -3.79
CA ASN A 220 -7.68 -14.27 -4.46
C ASN A 220 -7.67 -14.93 -5.85
N GLU A 221 -8.38 -16.05 -5.98
CA GLU A 221 -8.42 -16.85 -7.23
C GLU A 221 -9.09 -16.10 -8.41
N ASN A 222 -9.84 -15.03 -8.14
CA ASN A 222 -10.47 -14.21 -9.18
C ASN A 222 -9.56 -13.11 -9.72
N ALA A 223 -8.46 -12.81 -9.02
CA ALA A 223 -7.57 -11.73 -9.41
C ALA A 223 -6.70 -12.13 -10.61
N PHE A 224 -6.62 -11.26 -11.60
CA PHE A 224 -5.53 -11.32 -12.56
C PHE A 224 -4.26 -10.79 -11.88
N ILE A 225 -3.19 -11.58 -11.91
CA ILE A 225 -1.90 -11.25 -11.29
C ILE A 225 -0.92 -10.77 -12.37
N CYS A 226 -0.38 -9.59 -12.14
CA CYS A 226 0.75 -9.04 -12.87
C CYS A 226 1.97 -9.08 -11.94
N ASP A 227 2.84 -10.05 -12.13
CA ASP A 227 3.97 -10.37 -11.25
C ASP A 227 5.33 -10.07 -11.90
N PHE A 228 6.35 -9.92 -11.07
CA PHE A 228 7.71 -9.64 -11.50
C PHE A 228 8.73 -10.15 -10.48
N ALA A 229 9.72 -10.92 -10.96
CA ALA A 229 10.85 -11.37 -10.16
C ALA A 229 12.09 -10.49 -10.37
N PHE A 230 12.69 -10.03 -9.28
CA PHE A 230 13.93 -9.24 -9.27
C PHE A 230 15.17 -10.13 -9.19
N ASP A 231 16.34 -9.57 -9.54
CA ASP A 231 17.62 -10.27 -9.53
C ASP A 231 18.59 -9.63 -8.51
N PRO A 232 19.26 -10.42 -7.66
CA PRO A 232 19.23 -11.89 -7.57
C PRO A 232 18.02 -12.46 -6.79
N CYS A 233 17.22 -11.60 -6.17
CA CYS A 233 16.05 -11.98 -5.39
C CYS A 233 15.08 -10.81 -5.28
N GLY A 234 13.90 -11.08 -4.73
CA GLY A 234 12.83 -10.11 -4.57
C GLY A 234 11.68 -10.36 -5.53
N TYR A 235 10.50 -9.93 -5.14
CA TYR A 235 9.27 -10.14 -5.90
C TYR A 235 8.30 -8.98 -5.69
N SER A 236 7.60 -8.60 -6.75
CA SER A 236 6.47 -7.67 -6.69
C SER A 236 5.33 -8.16 -7.56
N MET A 237 4.09 -7.90 -7.14
CA MET A 237 2.92 -8.12 -7.98
C MET A 237 1.82 -7.12 -7.71
N ASN A 238 0.97 -6.95 -8.72
CA ASN A 238 -0.32 -6.31 -8.64
C ASN A 238 -1.43 -7.30 -8.99
N GLY A 239 -2.42 -7.42 -8.11
CA GLY A 239 -3.65 -8.15 -8.35
C GLY A 239 -4.76 -7.21 -8.80
N VAL A 240 -5.50 -7.60 -9.83
CA VAL A 240 -6.60 -6.83 -10.40
C VAL A 240 -7.87 -7.69 -10.45
N ASP A 241 -8.92 -7.26 -9.74
CA ASP A 241 -10.20 -7.96 -9.65
C ASP A 241 -11.35 -6.93 -9.64
N GLY A 242 -11.91 -6.67 -10.82
CA GLY A 242 -12.93 -5.62 -10.99
C GLY A 242 -12.39 -4.24 -10.64
N ASP A 243 -13.01 -3.54 -9.70
CA ASP A 243 -12.55 -2.25 -9.18
C ASP A 243 -11.55 -2.37 -8.01
N ARG A 244 -11.24 -3.59 -7.56
CA ARG A 244 -10.32 -3.84 -6.47
C ARG A 244 -8.91 -4.10 -6.97
N TYR A 245 -7.96 -3.56 -6.22
CA TYR A 245 -6.55 -3.86 -6.36
C TYR A 245 -6.04 -4.63 -5.15
N SER A 246 -5.00 -5.42 -5.36
CA SER A 246 -4.08 -5.84 -4.32
C SER A 246 -2.64 -5.68 -4.79
N THR A 247 -1.70 -5.62 -3.86
CA THR A 247 -0.27 -5.59 -4.18
C THR A 247 0.54 -6.30 -3.10
N ILE A 248 1.64 -6.94 -3.52
CA ILE A 248 2.62 -7.57 -2.65
C ILE A 248 4.01 -7.12 -3.07
N HIS A 249 4.85 -6.79 -2.10
CA HIS A 249 6.28 -6.56 -2.28
C HIS A 249 7.06 -7.42 -1.28
N VAL A 250 8.13 -8.08 -1.75
CA VAL A 250 8.91 -9.04 -0.94
C VAL A 250 10.39 -8.72 -1.03
N THR A 251 11.00 -8.52 0.13
CA THR A 251 12.45 -8.46 0.38
C THR A 251 12.81 -9.72 1.18
N PRO A 252 13.29 -10.81 0.54
CA PRO A 252 13.40 -12.11 1.20
C PRO A 252 14.69 -12.29 2.03
N GLU A 253 15.63 -11.35 2.00
CA GLU A 253 16.94 -11.48 2.65
C GLU A 253 16.86 -11.66 4.17
N ASP A 254 17.68 -12.58 4.69
CA ASP A 254 17.73 -12.86 6.13
C ASP A 254 18.26 -11.66 6.93
N GLY A 255 17.72 -11.46 8.13
CA GLY A 255 18.07 -10.35 9.02
C GLY A 255 17.26 -9.06 8.81
N PHE A 256 16.74 -8.82 7.61
CA PHE A 256 15.84 -7.70 7.30
C PHE A 256 14.68 -8.10 6.38
N SER A 257 14.32 -9.39 6.40
CA SER A 257 13.25 -9.94 5.58
C SER A 257 11.95 -9.21 5.83
N TYR A 258 11.30 -8.78 4.75
CA TYR A 258 10.07 -8.01 4.78
C TYR A 258 9.14 -8.47 3.66
N ALA A 259 7.85 -8.55 3.97
CA ALA A 259 6.81 -8.64 2.96
C ALA A 259 5.69 -7.69 3.32
N SER A 260 5.03 -7.14 2.30
CA SER A 260 3.78 -6.42 2.49
C SER A 260 2.66 -7.02 1.66
N PHE A 261 1.44 -6.80 2.14
CA PHE A 261 0.23 -7.05 1.39
C PHE A 261 -0.70 -5.86 1.59
N GLU A 262 -1.25 -5.34 0.51
CA GLU A 262 -2.27 -4.31 0.57
C GLU A 262 -3.44 -4.68 -0.32
N CYS A 263 -4.66 -4.37 0.12
CA CYS A 263 -5.84 -4.51 -0.71
C CYS A 263 -6.88 -3.43 -0.37
N GLY A 264 -7.60 -2.98 -1.42
CA GLY A 264 -8.81 -2.18 -1.28
C GLY A 264 -10.04 -3.06 -1.41
N LEU A 265 -10.95 -3.00 -0.44
CA LEU A 265 -12.17 -3.80 -0.36
C LEU A 265 -13.38 -2.88 -0.23
N SER A 266 -14.48 -3.25 -0.86
CA SER A 266 -15.78 -2.62 -0.57
C SER A 266 -16.36 -3.24 0.70
N LEU A 267 -16.90 -2.41 1.61
CA LEU A 267 -17.56 -2.88 2.83
C LEU A 267 -18.85 -3.66 2.57
N TYR A 268 -19.48 -3.44 1.42
CA TYR A 268 -20.72 -4.12 1.08
C TYR A 268 -20.39 -5.49 0.47
N ASP A 269 -20.58 -6.50 1.31
CA ASP A 269 -20.57 -7.92 0.97
C ASP A 269 -21.62 -8.20 -0.11
N ASP A 270 -21.19 -8.23 -1.36
CA ASP A 270 -21.98 -8.66 -2.51
C ASP A 270 -21.86 -10.18 -2.73
N GLY A 271 -21.55 -10.94 -1.67
CA GLY A 271 -21.27 -12.38 -1.72
C GLY A 271 -19.81 -12.71 -2.02
N ARG A 272 -18.88 -11.79 -1.69
CA ARG A 272 -17.44 -11.91 -1.96
C ARG A 272 -16.66 -12.22 -0.68
N GLU A 273 -15.44 -12.73 -0.84
CA GLU A 273 -14.66 -13.30 0.27
C GLU A 273 -14.42 -12.35 1.45
N ASP A 274 -14.49 -12.92 2.64
CA ASP A 274 -14.25 -12.24 3.92
C ASP A 274 -12.81 -11.71 4.00
N VAL A 275 -12.66 -10.41 4.28
CA VAL A 275 -11.36 -9.75 4.50
C VAL A 275 -10.47 -10.51 5.47
N ALA A 276 -11.05 -11.08 6.53
CA ALA A 276 -10.27 -11.81 7.53
C ALA A 276 -9.63 -13.09 6.95
N GLU A 277 -10.32 -13.77 6.04
CA GLU A 277 -9.81 -14.98 5.37
C GLU A 277 -8.77 -14.63 4.30
N VAL A 278 -9.00 -13.55 3.52
CA VAL A 278 -8.01 -13.03 2.56
C VAL A 278 -6.71 -12.68 3.27
N LEU A 279 -6.78 -11.95 4.39
CA LEU A 279 -5.61 -11.61 5.20
C LEU A 279 -4.94 -12.85 5.80
N SER A 280 -5.73 -13.84 6.23
CA SER A 280 -5.19 -15.10 6.73
C SER A 280 -4.35 -15.82 5.67
N ARG A 281 -4.85 -15.91 4.43
CA ARG A 281 -4.09 -16.52 3.32
C ARG A 281 -2.85 -15.72 2.96
N ALA A 282 -2.99 -14.39 2.84
CA ALA A 282 -1.86 -13.53 2.51
C ALA A 282 -0.72 -13.61 3.55
N ILE A 283 -1.06 -13.69 4.84
CA ILE A 283 -0.05 -13.82 5.90
C ILE A 283 0.55 -15.23 5.95
N ASP A 284 -0.22 -16.30 5.67
CA ASP A 284 0.31 -17.68 5.68
C ASP A 284 1.33 -17.95 4.57
N VAL A 285 1.28 -17.22 3.45
CA VAL A 285 2.32 -17.30 2.40
C VAL A 285 3.71 -17.07 2.99
N PHE A 286 3.85 -16.10 3.91
CA PHE A 286 5.15 -15.67 4.42
C PHE A 286 5.49 -16.19 5.82
N ARG A 287 4.49 -16.68 6.57
CA ARG A 287 4.60 -17.16 7.96
C ARG A 287 5.49 -16.28 8.86
N PRO A 288 5.20 -14.97 8.94
CA PRO A 288 6.05 -14.04 9.67
C PRO A 288 5.96 -14.25 11.18
N SER A 289 7.06 -13.95 11.88
CA SER A 289 7.05 -13.89 13.35
C SER A 289 6.42 -12.59 13.88
N CYS A 290 6.24 -11.61 13.00
CA CYS A 290 5.83 -10.27 13.36
C CYS A 290 4.93 -9.66 12.28
N VAL A 291 3.70 -9.27 12.65
CA VAL A 291 2.73 -8.67 11.72
C VAL A 291 2.19 -7.36 12.29
N SER A 292 2.10 -6.35 11.44
CA SER A 292 1.40 -5.10 11.70
C SER A 292 0.31 -4.93 10.64
N ILE A 293 -0.89 -4.56 11.07
CA ILE A 293 -2.04 -4.34 10.18
C ILE A 293 -2.59 -2.95 10.44
N ALA A 294 -2.62 -2.10 9.42
CA ALA A 294 -3.36 -0.86 9.43
C ALA A 294 -4.61 -1.01 8.57
N THR A 295 -5.77 -0.91 9.20
CA THR A 295 -7.07 -0.94 8.52
C THR A 295 -7.66 0.45 8.52
N THR A 296 -7.90 0.98 7.34
CA THR A 296 -8.54 2.28 7.14
C THR A 296 -9.98 2.08 6.72
N TYR A 297 -10.92 2.60 7.51
CA TYR A 297 -12.34 2.59 7.23
C TYR A 297 -12.74 3.93 6.62
N GLY A 298 -13.08 3.96 5.33
CA GLY A 298 -13.77 5.07 4.71
C GLY A 298 -15.25 5.02 5.07
N GLY A 299 -15.83 6.12 5.55
CA GLY A 299 -17.21 6.16 6.00
C GLY A 299 -17.38 6.75 7.40
N GLU A 300 -18.63 6.92 7.82
CA GLU A 300 -18.97 7.38 9.18
C GLU A 300 -18.86 6.27 10.23
N ASP A 301 -18.84 4.99 9.85
CA ASP A 301 -18.87 3.89 10.80
C ASP A 301 -17.63 2.99 10.71
N TYR A 302 -16.78 3.13 11.72
CA TYR A 302 -15.81 2.10 12.06
C TYR A 302 -16.54 0.79 12.39
N ASP A 303 -16.34 -0.25 11.57
CA ASP A 303 -16.85 -1.58 11.87
C ASP A 303 -15.89 -2.35 12.78
N HIS A 304 -16.18 -2.27 14.08
CA HIS A 304 -15.45 -3.00 15.11
C HIS A 304 -15.53 -4.54 14.97
N GLU A 305 -16.57 -5.07 14.33
CA GLU A 305 -16.70 -6.50 14.09
C GLU A 305 -15.73 -7.00 13.02
N VAL A 306 -15.41 -6.19 12.01
CA VAL A 306 -14.33 -6.51 11.04
C VAL A 306 -13.00 -6.66 11.78
N THR A 307 -12.62 -5.68 12.62
CA THR A 307 -11.37 -5.72 13.41
C THR A 307 -11.30 -6.97 14.29
N LYS A 308 -12.38 -7.26 15.03
CA LYS A 308 -12.45 -8.44 15.91
C LYS A 308 -12.45 -9.75 15.12
N ARG A 309 -13.04 -9.77 13.93
CA ARG A 309 -13.06 -10.95 13.08
C ARG A 309 -11.66 -11.26 12.57
N VAL A 310 -10.91 -10.27 12.09
CA VAL A 310 -9.49 -10.42 11.72
C VAL A 310 -8.70 -11.04 12.88
N GLU A 311 -8.83 -10.51 14.10
CA GLU A 311 -8.13 -11.08 15.26
C GLU A 311 -8.49 -12.55 15.53
N ARG A 312 -9.77 -12.92 15.40
CA ARG A 312 -10.22 -14.30 15.62
C ARG A 312 -9.70 -15.25 14.55
N VAL A 313 -9.78 -14.87 13.28
CA VAL A 313 -9.33 -15.70 12.16
C VAL A 313 -7.83 -15.90 12.22
N LEU A 314 -7.04 -14.83 12.41
CA LEU A 314 -5.58 -14.95 12.53
C LEU A 314 -5.15 -15.76 13.76
N ALA A 315 -5.88 -15.66 14.88
CA ALA A 315 -5.61 -16.49 16.05
C ALA A 315 -5.95 -17.96 15.84
N LYS A 316 -7.03 -18.25 15.11
CA LYS A 316 -7.50 -19.61 14.82
C LYS A 316 -6.63 -20.30 13.78
N ASN A 317 -6.39 -19.64 12.65
CA ASN A 317 -5.75 -20.24 11.49
C ASN A 317 -4.23 -20.20 11.59
N LEU A 318 -3.65 -19.11 12.12
CA LEU A 318 -2.21 -18.87 12.12
C LEU A 318 -1.58 -18.86 13.51
N GLY A 319 -2.37 -18.99 14.58
CA GLY A 319 -1.87 -18.90 15.96
C GLY A 319 -1.31 -17.53 16.34
N LEU A 320 -1.66 -16.47 15.60
CA LEU A 320 -1.23 -15.10 15.87
C LEU A 320 -2.09 -14.46 16.96
N LYS A 321 -1.45 -13.80 17.93
CA LYS A 321 -2.13 -13.08 19.01
C LYS A 321 -1.95 -11.57 18.82
N CYS A 322 -3.05 -10.83 18.81
CA CYS A 322 -3.05 -9.37 18.86
C CYS A 322 -2.37 -8.89 20.16
N ARG A 323 -1.39 -7.99 20.03
CA ARG A 323 -0.55 -7.46 21.11
C ARG A 323 -0.86 -6.01 21.43
N SER A 324 -1.27 -5.25 20.44
CA SER A 324 -1.74 -3.88 20.60
C SER A 324 -2.83 -3.59 19.59
N ARG A 325 -3.75 -2.71 19.98
CA ARG A 325 -4.74 -2.12 19.08
C ARG A 325 -4.81 -0.64 19.42
N LEU A 326 -4.56 0.19 18.41
CA LEU A 326 -4.68 1.63 18.48
C LEU A 326 -5.70 2.06 17.44
N MET A 327 -6.41 3.15 17.72
CA MET A 327 -7.40 3.72 16.80
C MET A 327 -7.23 5.23 16.80
N ASP A 328 -7.34 5.82 15.63
CA ASP A 328 -7.38 7.27 15.50
C ASP A 328 -8.31 7.70 14.36
N GLU A 329 -9.02 8.81 14.56
CA GLU A 329 -9.98 9.35 13.61
C GLU A 329 -9.35 10.50 12.83
N PHE A 330 -9.52 10.51 11.51
CA PHE A 330 -8.96 11.51 10.61
C PHE A 330 -10.11 12.25 9.92
N PRO A 331 -10.36 13.53 10.26
CA PRO A 331 -11.48 14.30 9.71
C PRO A 331 -11.49 14.29 8.18
N GLY A 332 -12.61 13.91 7.57
CA GLY A 332 -12.74 13.82 6.11
C GLY A 332 -11.98 12.67 5.45
N SER A 333 -11.36 11.79 6.24
CA SER A 333 -10.53 10.67 5.76
C SER A 333 -10.87 9.34 6.43
N GLY A 334 -11.77 9.32 7.41
CA GLY A 334 -12.24 8.12 8.10
C GLY A 334 -11.33 7.70 9.26
N THR A 335 -11.47 6.45 9.70
CA THR A 335 -10.82 5.92 10.91
C THR A 335 -9.72 4.94 10.55
N VAL A 336 -8.56 5.05 11.21
CA VAL A 336 -7.46 4.07 11.10
C VAL A 336 -7.40 3.25 12.38
N VAL A 337 -7.41 1.93 12.23
CA VAL A 337 -7.12 0.98 13.29
C VAL A 337 -5.79 0.32 13.01
N PHE A 338 -4.85 0.44 13.94
CA PHE A 338 -3.53 -0.16 13.85
C PHE A 338 -3.37 -1.27 14.88
N GLN A 339 -3.11 -2.49 14.40
CA GLN A 339 -2.94 -3.68 15.21
C GLN A 339 -1.55 -4.28 15.02
N SER A 340 -0.99 -4.82 16.10
CA SER A 340 0.23 -5.63 16.03
C SER A 340 -0.05 -7.05 16.49
N PHE A 341 0.58 -8.02 15.84
CA PHE A 341 0.42 -9.44 16.12
C PHE A 341 1.79 -10.13 16.20
N THR A 342 1.88 -11.11 17.08
CA THR A 342 3.00 -12.07 17.13
C THR A 342 2.46 -13.46 17.43
N PRO A 343 3.18 -14.53 17.04
CA PRO A 343 2.82 -15.90 17.40
C PRO A 343 2.56 -16.04 18.91
N ARG A 344 1.60 -16.90 19.26
CA ARG A 344 1.46 -17.36 20.65
C ARG A 344 2.76 -18.05 21.05
N ARG A 345 3.40 -17.57 22.13
CA ARG A 345 4.50 -18.32 22.74
C ARG A 345 3.93 -19.70 23.10
N ARG A 346 4.58 -20.75 22.61
CA ARG A 346 4.25 -22.13 23.00
C ARG A 346 4.49 -22.32 24.48
#